data_AF-A0A3M9Z406-F1
#
_entry.id   AF-A0A3M9Z406-F1
#
_cell.length_a   1.000
_cell.length_b   1.000
_cell.length_c   1.000
_cell.angle_alpha   90.00
_cell.angle_beta   90.00
_cell.angle_gamma   90.00
#
_symmetry.space_group_name_H-M   'P 1'
#
loop_
_entity.id
_entity.type
_entity.pdbx_description
1 polymer ?
#
loop_
_entity_poly.entity_id
_entity_poly.type
_entity_poly.pdbx_seq_one_letter_code
_entity_poly.pdbx_strand_id
1 'polypeptide(L)'
;MTIQSFDRLIESLNCSMLQDYAAVNLQKNPVMLLTAHLTVPQLTFIVQQYSIFPKELIGMIDQARNKALVAGWTAVSEVLSENIAEELGSQTQNISHADLLAQGLEMGLNVPVLNASPSEATLVLLKALQLVFDQPVAYSLGAMYAVEATSIAELQLVKRLIEFLMEGALPKPLHYFFEMHLNEWEPAHEKQLQTAIAAYLTPNDFHQFQQGFRAVMTIVDAWWHNLLVEAMLLNYAQASKPMHVQEQVQNSVNAAV
;
A
#
# COMPACT_ATOMS: atom_id res chain seq x y z
N MET A 1 30.89 -2.96 -17.15
CA MET A 1 29.69 -3.49 -16.46
C MET A 1 28.97 -4.39 -17.45
N THR A 2 28.60 -5.62 -17.09
CA THR A 2 27.64 -6.35 -17.93
C THR A 2 26.26 -6.12 -17.32
N ILE A 3 25.36 -5.52 -18.09
CA ILE A 3 23.92 -5.38 -17.81
C ILE A 3 23.35 -6.69 -17.22
N GLN A 4 23.87 -7.83 -17.68
CA GLN A 4 23.62 -9.18 -17.16
C GLN A 4 23.77 -9.39 -15.65
N SER A 5 24.59 -8.61 -14.94
CA SER A 5 24.78 -8.77 -13.49
C SER A 5 23.67 -8.09 -12.67
N PHE A 6 23.18 -6.95 -13.13
CA PHE A 6 22.06 -6.25 -12.50
C PHE A 6 20.73 -6.94 -12.84
N ASP A 7 20.55 -7.40 -14.08
CA ASP A 7 19.35 -8.16 -14.46
C ASP A 7 19.15 -9.41 -13.59
N ARG A 8 20.23 -10.16 -13.33
CA ARG A 8 20.18 -11.33 -12.42
C ARG A 8 19.84 -10.96 -10.99
N LEU A 9 20.30 -9.80 -10.50
CA LEU A 9 19.93 -9.31 -9.17
C LEU A 9 18.42 -9.06 -9.12
N ILE A 10 17.89 -8.34 -10.11
CA ILE A 10 16.47 -8.03 -10.21
C ILE A 10 15.62 -9.30 -10.33
N GLU A 11 15.98 -10.23 -11.22
CA GLU A 11 15.31 -11.54 -11.34
C GLU A 11 15.28 -12.28 -10.01
N SER A 12 16.40 -12.30 -9.28
CA SER A 12 16.48 -12.93 -7.96
C SER A 12 15.60 -12.24 -6.92
N LEU A 13 15.52 -10.90 -6.94
CA LEU A 13 14.70 -10.13 -6.01
C LEU A 13 13.22 -10.38 -6.27
N ASN A 14 12.76 -10.26 -7.52
CA ASN A 14 11.37 -10.49 -7.91
C ASN A 14 10.93 -11.95 -7.65
N CYS A 15 11.84 -12.91 -7.84
CA CYS A 15 11.60 -14.30 -7.47
C CYS A 15 11.40 -14.46 -5.96
N SER A 16 12.31 -13.90 -5.14
CA SER A 16 12.21 -13.97 -3.68
C SER A 16 10.97 -13.25 -3.14
N MET A 17 10.58 -12.14 -3.77
CA MET A 17 9.38 -11.38 -3.42
C MET A 17 8.13 -12.27 -3.41
N LEU A 18 7.91 -13.05 -4.48
CA LEU A 18 6.73 -13.91 -4.61
C LEU A 18 6.81 -15.21 -3.80
N GLN A 19 8.03 -15.70 -3.54
CA GLN A 19 8.26 -16.95 -2.82
C GLN A 19 8.21 -16.75 -1.30
N ASP A 20 8.88 -15.72 -0.80
CA ASP A 20 9.22 -15.57 0.61
C ASP A 20 8.24 -14.67 1.36
N TYR A 21 7.54 -13.75 0.67
CA TYR A 21 6.64 -12.78 1.32
C TYR A 21 5.18 -13.09 1.01
N ALA A 22 4.36 -13.19 2.06
CA ALA A 22 2.94 -13.46 1.95
C ALA A 22 2.16 -12.23 1.50
N ALA A 23 2.63 -11.03 1.86
CA ALA A 23 2.03 -9.73 1.59
C ALA A 23 1.55 -9.57 0.15
N VAL A 24 2.35 -10.01 -0.82
CA VAL A 24 2.11 -9.83 -2.26
C VAL A 24 1.70 -11.12 -2.98
N ASN A 25 1.38 -12.17 -2.22
CA ASN A 25 0.99 -13.45 -2.78
C ASN A 25 -0.50 -13.71 -2.55
N LEU A 26 -1.30 -13.72 -3.62
CA LEU A 26 -2.76 -13.94 -3.57
C LEU A 26 -3.20 -15.19 -2.80
N GLN A 27 -2.35 -16.20 -2.69
CA GLN A 27 -2.66 -17.46 -2.02
C GLN A 27 -2.12 -17.54 -0.59
N LYS A 28 -1.25 -16.61 -0.18
CA LYS A 28 -0.61 -16.61 1.14
C LYS A 28 -0.95 -15.36 1.96
N ASN A 29 -1.38 -14.28 1.32
CA ASN A 29 -1.68 -13.02 2.00
C ASN A 29 -2.69 -13.27 3.14
N PRO A 30 -2.39 -12.79 4.36
CA PRO A 30 -3.16 -13.13 5.55
C PRO A 30 -4.62 -12.68 5.47
N VAL A 31 -4.88 -11.52 4.85
CA VAL A 31 -6.24 -11.03 4.63
C VAL A 31 -6.95 -11.93 3.62
N MET A 32 -6.33 -12.25 2.48
CA MET A 32 -6.94 -13.11 1.45
C MET A 32 -7.33 -14.49 1.95
N LEU A 33 -6.50 -15.09 2.81
CA LEU A 33 -6.78 -16.41 3.39
C LEU A 33 -8.04 -16.41 4.27
N LEU A 34 -8.37 -15.26 4.86
CA LEU A 34 -9.48 -15.13 5.81
C LEU A 34 -10.64 -14.27 5.28
N THR A 35 -10.58 -13.76 4.05
CA THR A 35 -11.60 -12.85 3.50
C THR A 35 -13.04 -13.37 3.71
N ALA A 36 -13.28 -14.67 3.48
CA ALA A 36 -14.62 -15.27 3.64
C ALA A 36 -15.11 -15.37 5.11
N HIS A 37 -14.21 -15.19 6.08
CA HIS A 37 -14.50 -15.22 7.52
C HIS A 37 -14.54 -13.82 8.15
N LEU A 38 -14.14 -12.79 7.40
CA LEU A 38 -14.18 -11.40 7.85
C LEU A 38 -15.54 -10.78 7.55
N THR A 39 -16.02 -9.96 8.47
CA THR A 39 -17.26 -9.20 8.31
C THR A 39 -17.03 -7.96 7.44
N VAL A 40 -18.11 -7.40 6.88
CA VAL A 40 -18.05 -6.16 6.08
C VAL A 40 -17.34 -5.01 6.81
N PRO A 41 -17.59 -4.72 8.11
CA PRO A 41 -16.84 -3.69 8.84
C PRO A 41 -15.33 -3.95 8.91
N GLN A 42 -14.90 -5.21 9.02
CA GLN A 42 -13.49 -5.57 9.13
C GLN A 42 -12.77 -5.41 7.79
N LEU A 43 -13.40 -5.87 6.72
CA LEU A 43 -12.90 -5.70 5.36
C LEU A 43 -12.89 -4.21 4.97
N THR A 44 -13.92 -3.46 5.36
CA THR A 44 -13.99 -2.00 5.18
C THR A 44 -12.82 -1.30 5.87
N PHE A 45 -12.55 -1.65 7.13
CA PHE A 45 -11.41 -1.11 7.87
C PHE A 45 -10.07 -1.37 7.15
N ILE A 46 -9.86 -2.59 6.65
CA ILE A 46 -8.65 -2.94 5.90
C ILE A 46 -8.51 -2.06 4.65
N VAL A 47 -9.58 -1.90 3.86
CA VAL A 47 -9.58 -1.05 2.66
C VAL A 47 -9.33 0.42 3.01
N GLN A 48 -9.90 0.92 4.11
CA GLN A 48 -9.62 2.28 4.59
C GLN A 48 -8.14 2.46 4.93
N GLN A 49 -7.54 1.53 5.66
CA GLN A 49 -6.14 1.60 6.03
C GLN A 49 -5.21 1.47 4.81
N TYR A 50 -5.57 0.61 3.85
CA TYR A 50 -4.86 0.52 2.59
C TYR A 50 -4.85 1.84 1.83
N SER A 51 -5.99 2.54 1.74
CA SER A 51 -6.09 3.80 0.98
C SER A 51 -5.15 4.92 1.46
N ILE A 52 -4.65 4.83 2.70
CA ILE A 52 -3.66 5.77 3.24
C ILE A 52 -2.29 5.54 2.62
N PHE A 53 -1.93 4.30 2.32
CA PHE A 53 -0.58 3.96 1.85
C PHE A 53 -0.22 4.61 0.50
N PRO A 54 -1.04 4.51 -0.57
CA PRO A 54 -0.77 5.18 -1.85
C PRO A 54 -0.62 6.70 -1.73
N LYS A 55 -1.37 7.33 -0.82
CA LYS A 55 -1.26 8.78 -0.59
C LYS A 55 0.11 9.18 -0.04
N GLU A 56 0.67 8.35 0.83
CA GLU A 56 1.97 8.61 1.46
C GLU A 56 3.16 8.20 0.56
N LEU A 57 2.94 7.34 -0.45
CA LEU A 57 3.97 6.94 -1.42
C LEU A 57 4.59 8.13 -2.16
N ILE A 58 3.80 9.17 -2.48
CA ILE A 58 4.30 10.37 -3.17
C ILE A 58 5.46 11.02 -2.39
N GLY A 59 5.35 11.09 -1.06
CA GLY A 59 6.42 11.62 -0.21
C GLY A 59 7.67 10.75 -0.21
N MET A 60 7.51 9.43 -0.31
CA MET A 60 8.63 8.48 -0.38
C MET A 60 9.34 8.54 -1.74
N ILE A 61 8.58 8.66 -2.83
CA ILE A 61 9.10 8.86 -4.19
C ILE A 61 9.89 10.18 -4.25
N ASP A 62 9.38 11.25 -3.65
CA ASP A 62 10.07 12.55 -3.57
C ASP A 62 11.41 12.46 -2.83
N GLN A 63 11.45 11.72 -1.71
CA GLN A 63 12.68 11.47 -0.97
C GLN A 63 13.71 10.69 -1.79
N ALA A 64 13.30 9.59 -2.45
CA ALA A 64 14.17 8.82 -3.33
C ALA A 64 14.69 9.65 -4.50
N ARG A 65 13.82 10.47 -5.12
CA ARG A 65 14.17 11.41 -6.18
C ARG A 65 15.24 12.40 -5.72
N ASN A 66 15.05 13.02 -4.56
CA ASN A 66 16.00 14.00 -4.03
C ASN A 66 17.36 13.37 -3.73
N LYS A 67 17.40 12.12 -3.23
CA LYS A 67 18.66 11.38 -3.05
C LYS A 67 19.35 11.05 -4.37
N ALA A 68 18.59 10.60 -5.37
CA ALA A 68 19.10 10.36 -6.71
C ALA A 68 19.72 11.63 -7.29
N LEU A 69 19.02 12.77 -7.17
CA LEU A 69 19.50 14.07 -7.63
C LEU A 69 20.82 14.48 -6.93
N VAL A 70 20.90 14.36 -5.61
CA VAL A 70 22.13 14.68 -4.84
C VAL A 70 23.30 13.77 -5.22
N ALA A 71 23.02 12.50 -5.55
CA ALA A 71 24.03 11.55 -6.01
C ALA A 71 24.44 11.74 -7.49
N GLY A 72 23.79 12.65 -8.22
CA GLY A 72 24.01 12.86 -9.65
C GLY A 72 23.36 11.80 -10.56
N TRP A 73 22.39 11.05 -10.04
CA TRP A 73 21.68 10.00 -10.77
C TRP A 73 20.48 10.61 -11.52
N THR A 74 20.79 11.47 -12.49
CA THR A 74 19.80 12.34 -13.15
C THR A 74 18.68 11.56 -13.82
N ALA A 75 18.99 10.47 -14.56
CA ALA A 75 17.95 9.68 -15.22
C ALA A 75 16.99 9.02 -14.22
N VAL A 76 17.47 8.65 -13.03
CA VAL A 76 16.61 8.13 -11.95
C VAL A 76 15.72 9.23 -11.39
N SER A 77 16.29 10.43 -11.15
CA SER A 77 15.47 11.55 -10.66
C SER A 77 14.42 12.02 -11.66
N GLU A 78 14.69 11.91 -12.96
CA GLU A 78 13.74 12.24 -14.04
C GLU A 78 12.57 11.25 -14.04
N VAL A 79 12.84 9.95 -14.06
CA VAL A 79 11.79 8.90 -13.97
C VAL A 79 10.95 9.09 -12.71
N LEU A 80 11.57 9.30 -11.54
CA LEU A 80 10.80 9.50 -10.30
C LEU A 80 10.00 10.81 -10.30
N SER A 81 10.42 11.84 -11.07
CA SER A 81 9.62 13.05 -11.27
C SER A 81 8.39 12.79 -12.13
N GLU A 82 8.55 11.97 -13.17
CA GLU A 82 7.46 11.53 -14.04
C GLU A 82 6.43 10.71 -13.25
N ASN A 83 6.89 9.74 -12.44
CA ASN A 83 6.01 8.96 -11.56
C ASN A 83 5.24 9.87 -10.59
N ILE A 84 5.89 10.83 -9.92
CA ILE A 84 5.19 11.81 -9.05
C ILE A 84 4.15 12.60 -9.83
N ALA A 85 4.49 13.08 -11.03
CA ALA A 85 3.55 13.85 -11.84
C ALA A 85 2.35 12.98 -12.28
N GLU A 86 2.57 11.71 -12.59
CA GLU A 86 1.51 10.75 -12.90
C GLU A 86 0.60 10.49 -11.68
N GLU A 87 1.17 10.18 -10.52
CA GLU A 87 0.44 9.98 -9.25
C GLU A 87 -0.40 11.20 -8.85
N LEU A 88 0.08 12.42 -9.15
CA LEU A 88 -0.62 13.69 -8.94
C LEU A 88 -1.62 14.05 -10.06
N GLY A 89 -1.75 13.19 -11.07
CA GLY A 89 -2.82 13.22 -12.05
C GLY A 89 -2.49 13.88 -13.39
N SER A 90 -1.22 13.92 -13.79
CA SER A 90 -0.83 14.46 -15.11
C SER A 90 -1.50 13.74 -16.29
N GLN A 91 -1.88 12.47 -16.12
CA GLN A 91 -2.56 11.65 -17.13
C GLN A 91 -4.08 11.49 -16.89
N THR A 92 -4.60 12.03 -15.79
CA THR A 92 -5.97 11.80 -15.31
C THR A 92 -6.73 13.12 -15.12
N GLN A 93 -6.40 14.14 -15.92
CA GLN A 93 -7.02 15.47 -15.86
C GLN A 93 -6.86 16.17 -14.49
N ASN A 94 -5.70 16.00 -13.85
CA ASN A 94 -5.35 16.50 -12.52
C ASN A 94 -6.14 15.86 -11.37
N ILE A 95 -6.62 14.62 -11.55
CA ILE A 95 -7.20 13.82 -10.47
C ILE A 95 -6.14 12.84 -9.97
N SER A 96 -5.63 13.00 -8.75
CA SER A 96 -4.59 12.10 -8.25
C SER A 96 -5.06 10.64 -8.21
N HIS A 97 -4.13 9.70 -8.29
CA HIS A 97 -4.43 8.27 -8.17
C HIS A 97 -5.09 7.95 -6.82
N ALA A 98 -4.63 8.60 -5.75
CA ALA A 98 -5.26 8.54 -4.43
C ALA A 98 -6.72 9.04 -4.44
N ASP A 99 -7.00 10.13 -5.16
CA ASP A 99 -8.37 10.66 -5.30
C ASP A 99 -9.26 9.74 -6.14
N LEU A 100 -8.74 9.11 -7.20
CA LEU A 100 -9.48 8.12 -8.00
C LEU A 100 -9.87 6.89 -7.16
N LEU A 101 -8.93 6.36 -6.39
CA LEU A 101 -9.19 5.29 -5.44
C LEU A 101 -10.23 5.73 -4.40
N ALA A 102 -10.06 6.91 -3.82
CA ALA A 102 -10.93 7.42 -2.77
C ALA A 102 -12.38 7.63 -3.25
N GLN A 103 -12.56 8.34 -4.37
CA GLN A 103 -13.86 8.55 -4.99
C GLN A 103 -14.52 7.21 -5.34
N GLY A 104 -13.73 6.28 -5.87
CA GLY A 104 -14.19 4.96 -6.22
C GLY A 104 -14.71 4.16 -5.01
N LEU A 105 -13.99 4.18 -3.91
CA LEU A 105 -14.36 3.51 -2.66
C LEU A 105 -15.59 4.15 -1.99
N GLU A 106 -15.66 5.49 -1.96
CA GLU A 106 -16.80 6.20 -1.40
C GLU A 106 -18.07 6.00 -2.24
N MET A 107 -17.96 6.02 -3.58
CA MET A 107 -19.09 5.77 -4.48
C MET A 107 -19.55 4.31 -4.46
N GLY A 108 -18.63 3.36 -4.43
CA GLY A 108 -18.93 1.93 -4.59
C GLY A 108 -19.34 1.24 -3.30
N LEU A 109 -18.72 1.62 -2.18
CA LEU A 109 -18.85 0.92 -0.90
C LEU A 109 -19.37 1.81 0.23
N ASN A 110 -19.56 3.12 -0.01
CA ASN A 110 -19.89 4.10 1.03
C ASN A 110 -18.87 4.07 2.19
N VAL A 111 -17.61 3.83 1.86
CA VAL A 111 -16.50 3.74 2.82
C VAL A 111 -15.80 5.09 2.89
N PRO A 112 -15.88 5.82 4.02
CA PRO A 112 -15.22 7.12 4.14
C PRO A 112 -13.71 6.89 4.22
N VAL A 113 -12.97 7.32 3.21
CA VAL A 113 -11.51 7.13 3.15
C VAL A 113 -10.73 8.44 3.15
N LEU A 114 -11.31 9.53 2.63
CA LEU A 114 -10.61 10.82 2.53
C LEU A 114 -10.12 11.37 3.88
N ASN A 115 -10.84 11.05 4.96
CA ASN A 115 -10.53 11.48 6.32
C ASN A 115 -10.10 10.30 7.23
N ALA A 116 -9.75 9.15 6.65
CA ALA A 116 -9.28 8.02 7.44
C ALA A 116 -7.97 8.38 8.15
N SER A 117 -7.95 8.16 9.46
CA SER A 117 -6.70 8.25 10.24
C SER A 117 -5.99 6.91 10.21
N PRO A 118 -4.64 6.90 10.16
CA PRO A 118 -3.89 5.67 10.21
C PRO A 118 -4.11 4.97 11.54
N SER A 119 -4.33 3.66 11.49
CA SER A 119 -4.32 2.78 12.67
C SER A 119 -2.90 2.63 13.20
N GLU A 120 -2.72 1.90 14.31
CA GLU A 120 -1.38 1.69 14.87
C GLU A 120 -0.50 0.91 13.88
N ALA A 121 -1.03 -0.14 13.25
CA ALA A 121 -0.32 -0.90 12.22
C ALA A 121 0.12 -0.01 11.06
N THR A 122 -0.76 0.86 10.56
CA THR A 122 -0.45 1.79 9.46
C THR A 122 0.53 2.88 9.90
N LEU A 123 0.44 3.39 11.12
CA LEU A 123 1.43 4.33 11.67
C LEU A 123 2.83 3.71 11.77
N VAL A 124 2.90 2.44 12.20
CA VAL A 124 4.16 1.69 12.27
C VAL A 124 4.74 1.48 10.87
N LEU A 125 3.90 1.11 9.88
CA LEU A 125 4.29 1.03 8.47
C LEU A 125 4.94 2.33 8.00
N LEU A 126 4.24 3.46 8.12
CA LEU A 126 4.68 4.75 7.60
C LEU A 126 6.00 5.20 8.24
N LYS A 127 6.13 5.04 9.57
CA LYS A 127 7.38 5.36 10.28
C LYS A 127 8.54 4.45 9.85
N ALA A 128 8.28 3.16 9.68
CA ALA A 128 9.31 2.21 9.27
C ALA A 128 9.79 2.49 7.83
N LEU A 129 8.88 2.81 6.92
CA LEU A 129 9.22 3.20 5.56
C LEU A 129 10.02 4.51 5.53
N GLN A 130 9.66 5.51 6.35
CA GLN A 130 10.46 6.74 6.47
C GLN A 130 11.93 6.45 6.83
N LEU A 131 12.17 5.57 7.80
CA LEU A 131 13.54 5.18 8.20
C LEU A 131 14.30 4.45 7.07
N VAL A 132 13.60 3.70 6.24
CA VAL A 132 14.14 3.03 5.04
C VAL A 132 14.52 4.06 3.98
N PHE A 133 13.64 5.03 3.71
CA PHE A 133 13.90 6.10 2.75
C PHE A 133 14.86 7.16 3.27
N ASP A 134 15.25 7.16 4.54
CA ASP A 134 16.33 8.01 5.06
C ASP A 134 17.75 7.47 4.73
N GLN A 135 17.87 6.21 4.32
CA GLN A 135 19.16 5.54 4.05
C GLN A 135 19.91 6.07 2.79
N PRO A 136 21.17 5.68 2.55
CA PRO A 136 21.92 6.09 1.35
C PRO A 136 21.21 5.74 0.04
N VAL A 137 21.59 6.42 -1.05
CA VAL A 137 20.88 6.37 -2.35
C VAL A 137 20.65 4.96 -2.88
N ALA A 138 21.65 4.07 -2.82
CA ALA A 138 21.52 2.70 -3.30
C ALA A 138 20.47 1.91 -2.51
N TYR A 139 20.45 2.07 -1.17
CA TYR A 139 19.46 1.44 -0.31
C TYR A 139 18.06 2.01 -0.59
N SER A 140 17.93 3.33 -0.63
CA SER A 140 16.64 3.99 -0.88
C SER A 140 16.06 3.64 -2.25
N LEU A 141 16.89 3.45 -3.28
CA LEU A 141 16.43 3.02 -4.60
C LEU A 141 16.12 1.52 -4.67
N GLY A 142 16.77 0.70 -3.85
CA GLY A 142 16.35 -0.68 -3.64
C GLY A 142 14.96 -0.75 -3.02
N ALA A 143 14.69 0.11 -2.04
CA ALA A 143 13.37 0.28 -1.43
C ALA A 143 12.33 0.79 -2.43
N MET A 144 12.67 1.83 -3.21
CA MET A 144 11.76 2.36 -4.24
C MET A 144 11.45 1.30 -5.31
N TYR A 145 12.46 0.54 -5.76
CA TYR A 145 12.24 -0.54 -6.70
C TYR A 145 11.33 -1.64 -6.11
N ALA A 146 11.40 -1.92 -4.81
CA ALA A 146 10.46 -2.85 -4.19
C ALA A 146 9.02 -2.35 -4.26
N VAL A 147 8.76 -1.06 -4.01
CA VAL A 147 7.41 -0.48 -4.14
C VAL A 147 6.88 -0.75 -5.55
N GLU A 148 7.61 -0.32 -6.59
CA GLU A 148 7.24 -0.52 -8.00
C GLU A 148 7.04 -2.00 -8.36
N ALA A 149 7.97 -2.88 -7.95
CA ALA A 149 7.90 -4.31 -8.25
C ALA A 149 6.70 -4.99 -7.57
N THR A 150 6.23 -4.46 -6.44
CA THR A 150 5.07 -4.99 -5.72
C THR A 150 3.74 -4.47 -6.21
N SER A 151 3.68 -3.31 -6.87
CA SER A 151 2.44 -2.60 -7.16
C SER A 151 1.38 -3.45 -7.85
N ILE A 152 1.74 -4.21 -8.89
CA ILE A 152 0.80 -5.07 -9.62
C ILE A 152 0.22 -6.15 -8.70
N ALA A 153 1.08 -6.83 -7.95
CA ALA A 153 0.66 -7.93 -7.08
C ALA A 153 -0.17 -7.42 -5.88
N GLU A 154 0.21 -6.27 -5.33
CA GLU A 154 -0.54 -5.56 -4.29
C GLU A 154 -1.93 -5.12 -4.79
N LEU A 155 -2.01 -4.49 -5.96
CA LEU A 155 -3.26 -4.04 -6.53
C LEU A 155 -4.20 -5.19 -6.90
N GLN A 156 -3.67 -6.34 -7.29
CA GLN A 156 -4.50 -7.54 -7.50
C GLN A 156 -5.18 -8.02 -6.21
N LEU A 157 -4.48 -7.94 -5.07
CA LEU A 157 -5.05 -8.27 -3.75
C LEU A 157 -6.19 -7.30 -3.40
N VAL A 158 -5.93 -6.02 -3.56
CA VAL A 158 -6.86 -4.94 -3.21
C VAL A 158 -8.09 -4.97 -4.12
N LYS A 159 -7.90 -5.17 -5.42
CA LYS A 159 -9.00 -5.36 -6.39
C LYS A 159 -9.89 -6.52 -5.97
N ARG A 160 -9.30 -7.68 -5.64
CA ARG A 160 -10.04 -8.86 -5.19
C ARG A 160 -10.79 -8.61 -3.88
N LEU A 161 -10.20 -7.86 -2.96
CA LEU A 161 -10.83 -7.47 -1.68
C LEU A 161 -12.06 -6.60 -1.92
N ILE A 162 -11.93 -5.59 -2.78
CA ILE A 162 -13.02 -4.68 -3.14
C ILE A 162 -14.11 -5.42 -3.91
N GLU A 163 -13.76 -6.25 -4.88
CA GLU A 163 -14.72 -7.10 -5.61
C GLU A 163 -15.49 -8.05 -4.67
N PHE A 164 -14.85 -8.54 -3.61
CA PHE A 164 -15.54 -9.34 -2.58
C PHE A 164 -16.51 -8.50 -1.74
N LEU A 165 -16.15 -7.25 -1.43
CA LEU A 165 -17.00 -6.31 -0.68
C LEU A 165 -18.18 -5.78 -1.52
N MET A 166 -18.06 -5.76 -2.84
CA MET A 166 -19.07 -5.22 -3.74
C MET A 166 -20.07 -6.28 -4.19
N GLU A 167 -21.36 -6.01 -3.99
CA GLU A 167 -22.44 -6.76 -4.66
C GLU A 167 -22.65 -6.21 -6.09
N GLY A 168 -21.67 -6.37 -6.98
CA GLY A 168 -21.81 -5.96 -8.39
C GLY A 168 -20.52 -5.53 -9.07
N ALA A 169 -20.68 -4.86 -10.23
CA ALA A 169 -19.56 -4.33 -10.99
C ALA A 169 -18.89 -3.15 -10.28
N LEU A 170 -17.58 -3.02 -10.46
CA LEU A 170 -16.82 -1.88 -9.96
C LEU A 170 -17.37 -0.55 -10.53
N PRO A 171 -17.43 0.52 -9.73
CA PRO A 171 -17.73 1.86 -10.23
C PRO A 171 -16.69 2.26 -11.27
N LYS A 172 -17.10 3.06 -12.27
CA LYS A 172 -16.21 3.49 -13.36
C LYS A 172 -14.85 4.04 -12.88
N PRO A 173 -14.75 4.87 -11.83
CA PRO A 173 -13.45 5.32 -11.32
C PRO A 173 -12.54 4.18 -10.85
N LEU A 174 -13.07 3.20 -10.09
CA LEU A 174 -12.27 2.04 -9.65
C LEU A 174 -11.91 1.12 -10.81
N HIS A 175 -12.83 0.90 -11.74
CA HIS A 175 -12.54 0.09 -12.92
C HIS A 175 -11.38 0.70 -13.70
N TYR A 176 -11.45 1.99 -14.01
CA TYR A 176 -10.39 2.72 -14.69
C TYR A 176 -9.07 2.70 -13.90
N PHE A 177 -9.13 2.98 -12.59
CA PHE A 177 -7.96 2.94 -11.71
C PHE A 177 -7.24 1.58 -11.80
N PHE A 178 -7.95 0.46 -11.62
CA PHE A 178 -7.33 -0.86 -11.68
C PHE A 178 -6.89 -1.25 -13.09
N GLU A 179 -7.67 -0.90 -14.12
CA GLU A 179 -7.33 -1.21 -15.51
C GLU A 179 -6.01 -0.54 -15.92
N MET A 180 -5.83 0.74 -15.58
CA MET A 180 -4.63 1.49 -15.92
C MET A 180 -3.41 1.02 -15.12
N HIS A 181 -3.52 0.89 -13.79
CA HIS A 181 -2.36 0.48 -12.98
C HIS A 181 -1.92 -0.96 -13.31
N LEU A 182 -2.85 -1.89 -13.52
CA LEU A 182 -2.49 -3.30 -13.75
C LEU A 182 -1.93 -3.57 -15.15
N ASN A 183 -2.25 -2.75 -16.16
CA ASN A 183 -1.93 -3.04 -17.55
C ASN A 183 -1.03 -2.01 -18.24
N GLU A 184 -1.01 -0.75 -17.76
CA GLU A 184 -0.32 0.35 -18.44
C GLU A 184 0.74 1.01 -17.54
N TRP A 185 0.35 1.56 -16.40
CA TRP A 185 1.20 2.42 -15.57
C TRP A 185 2.30 1.63 -14.84
N GLU A 186 1.95 0.72 -13.94
CA GLU A 186 2.92 0.00 -13.10
C GLU A 186 3.93 -0.84 -13.89
N PRO A 187 3.55 -1.57 -14.98
CA PRO A 187 4.53 -2.26 -15.81
C PRO A 187 5.56 -1.31 -16.45
N ALA A 188 5.14 -0.10 -16.81
CA ALA A 188 6.02 0.90 -17.39
C ALA A 188 6.94 1.51 -16.32
N HIS A 189 6.40 1.86 -15.15
CA HIS A 189 7.16 2.45 -14.04
C HIS A 189 8.27 1.52 -13.57
N GLU A 190 7.96 0.24 -13.31
CA GLU A 190 8.96 -0.75 -12.88
C GLU A 190 10.10 -0.83 -13.90
N LYS A 191 9.76 -0.91 -15.19
CA LYS A 191 10.76 -1.10 -16.25
C LYS A 191 11.63 0.13 -16.47
N GLN A 192 11.03 1.32 -16.45
CA GLN A 192 11.72 2.59 -16.60
C GLN A 192 12.66 2.84 -15.42
N LEU A 193 12.18 2.62 -14.19
CA LEU A 193 13.00 2.78 -12.99
C LEU A 193 14.16 1.77 -12.97
N GLN A 194 13.91 0.50 -13.28
CA GLN A 194 14.96 -0.52 -13.41
C GLN A 194 16.05 -0.05 -14.38
N THR A 195 15.65 0.41 -15.57
CA THR A 195 16.58 0.84 -16.62
C THR A 195 17.37 2.07 -16.20
N ALA A 196 16.73 3.03 -15.55
CA ALA A 196 17.39 4.22 -15.04
C ALA A 196 18.41 3.88 -13.93
N ILE A 197 18.08 2.99 -13.00
CA ILE A 197 18.98 2.54 -11.92
C ILE A 197 20.20 1.82 -12.50
N ALA A 198 20.00 0.97 -13.53
CA ALA A 198 21.06 0.21 -14.17
C ALA A 198 22.19 1.08 -14.73
N ALA A 199 21.90 2.35 -15.07
CA ALA A 199 22.90 3.29 -15.58
C ALA A 199 23.91 3.76 -14.51
N TYR A 200 23.59 3.64 -13.22
CA TYR A 200 24.41 4.19 -12.13
C TYR A 200 24.84 3.15 -11.08
N LEU A 201 23.98 2.19 -10.75
CA LEU A 201 24.21 1.25 -9.64
C LEU A 201 25.40 0.33 -9.91
N THR A 202 26.41 0.30 -9.03
CA THR A 202 27.60 -0.54 -9.21
C THR A 202 27.53 -1.83 -8.37
N PRO A 203 28.37 -2.86 -8.65
CA PRO A 203 28.38 -4.08 -7.86
C PRO A 203 28.66 -3.88 -6.36
N ASN A 204 29.37 -2.81 -5.98
CA ASN A 204 29.60 -2.48 -4.58
C ASN A 204 28.33 -2.02 -3.86
N ASP A 205 27.35 -1.53 -4.62
CA ASP A 205 26.08 -1.01 -4.13
C ASP A 205 24.98 -2.09 -4.05
N PHE A 206 25.17 -3.22 -4.76
CA PHE A 206 24.15 -4.28 -4.88
C PHE A 206 23.66 -4.80 -3.54
N HIS A 207 24.56 -4.93 -2.56
CA HIS A 207 24.18 -5.35 -1.22
C HIS A 207 23.25 -4.33 -0.55
N GLN A 208 23.55 -3.04 -0.62
CA GLN A 208 22.69 -1.99 -0.05
C GLN A 208 21.33 -1.94 -0.76
N PHE A 209 21.34 -2.03 -2.09
CA PHE A 209 20.13 -2.10 -2.91
C PHE A 209 19.23 -3.27 -2.49
N GLN A 210 19.80 -4.48 -2.41
CA GLN A 210 19.08 -5.68 -1.97
C GLN A 210 18.54 -5.54 -0.53
N GLN A 211 19.29 -4.90 0.37
CA GLN A 211 18.83 -4.66 1.74
C GLN A 211 17.65 -3.69 1.78
N GLY A 212 17.68 -2.62 1.00
CA GLY A 212 16.56 -1.68 0.86
C GLY A 212 15.30 -2.36 0.33
N PHE A 213 15.46 -3.18 -0.72
CA PHE A 213 14.36 -3.96 -1.28
C PHE A 213 13.72 -4.87 -0.22
N ARG A 214 14.53 -5.68 0.47
CA ARG A 214 14.06 -6.63 1.48
C ARG A 214 13.45 -5.94 2.70
N ALA A 215 13.91 -4.74 3.05
CA ALA A 215 13.35 -3.98 4.15
C ALA A 215 11.90 -3.58 3.86
N VAL A 216 11.61 -3.03 2.67
CA VAL A 216 10.24 -2.72 2.25
C VAL A 216 9.38 -3.97 2.27
N MET A 217 9.84 -5.07 1.65
CA MET A 217 9.10 -6.33 1.63
C MET A 217 8.75 -6.84 3.02
N THR A 218 9.70 -6.80 3.95
CA THR A 218 9.50 -7.24 5.35
C THR A 218 8.50 -6.33 6.07
N ILE A 219 8.60 -5.02 5.87
CA ILE A 219 7.73 -4.03 6.51
C ILE A 219 6.28 -4.19 6.00
N VAL A 220 6.09 -4.32 4.68
CA VAL A 220 4.77 -4.51 4.06
C VAL A 220 4.17 -5.85 4.47
N ASP A 221 4.96 -6.92 4.52
CA ASP A 221 4.51 -8.23 5.01
C ASP A 221 4.03 -8.17 6.46
N ALA A 222 4.78 -7.52 7.34
CA ALA A 222 4.37 -7.31 8.72
C ALA A 222 3.10 -6.45 8.83
N TRP A 223 2.98 -5.40 8.01
CA TRP A 223 1.80 -4.53 8.01
C TRP A 223 0.53 -5.29 7.63
N TRP A 224 0.53 -6.10 6.56
CA TRP A 224 -0.64 -6.89 6.18
C TRP A 224 -1.10 -7.86 7.28
N HIS A 225 -0.16 -8.47 8.01
CA HIS A 225 -0.49 -9.32 9.16
C HIS A 225 -1.09 -8.51 10.32
N ASN A 226 -0.47 -7.40 10.68
CA ASN A 226 -0.93 -6.56 11.79
C ASN A 226 -2.29 -5.90 11.48
N LEU A 227 -2.52 -5.52 10.23
CA LEU A 227 -3.78 -4.93 9.79
C LEU A 227 -4.93 -5.94 9.88
N LEU A 228 -4.68 -7.21 9.54
CA LEU A 228 -5.64 -8.30 9.77
C LEU A 228 -5.96 -8.43 11.27
N VAL A 229 -4.94 -8.44 12.14
CA VAL A 229 -5.13 -8.57 13.59
C VAL A 229 -6.00 -7.43 14.13
N GLU A 230 -5.71 -6.18 13.76
CA GLU A 230 -6.52 -5.02 14.14
C GLU A 230 -7.97 -5.16 13.67
N ALA A 231 -8.17 -5.57 12.40
CA ALA A 231 -9.51 -5.79 11.87
C ALA A 231 -10.26 -6.87 12.66
N MET A 232 -9.61 -7.99 13.01
CA MET A 232 -10.21 -9.05 13.82
C MET A 232 -10.63 -8.57 15.22
N LEU A 233 -9.91 -7.61 15.79
CA LEU A 233 -10.18 -7.06 17.12
C LEU A 233 -11.33 -6.04 17.16
N LEU A 234 -11.77 -5.50 16.02
CA LEU A 234 -12.91 -4.56 15.96
C LEU A 234 -14.19 -5.13 16.60
N ASN A 235 -14.42 -6.44 16.44
CA ASN A 235 -15.60 -7.12 16.99
C ASN A 235 -15.55 -7.21 18.54
N TYR A 236 -14.36 -7.27 19.13
CA TYR A 236 -14.20 -7.34 20.59
C TYR A 236 -14.51 -5.99 21.25
N ALA A 237 -14.15 -4.86 20.62
CA ALA A 237 -14.41 -3.52 21.15
C ALA A 237 -15.91 -3.14 21.11
N GLN A 238 -16.67 -3.68 20.16
CA GLN A 238 -18.12 -3.46 20.06
C GLN A 238 -18.92 -4.34 21.05
N ALA A 239 -18.47 -5.58 21.29
CA ALA A 239 -19.11 -6.49 22.25
C ALA A 239 -18.81 -6.16 23.73
N SER A 240 -17.80 -5.33 24.01
CA SER A 240 -17.36 -4.98 25.36
C SER A 240 -17.82 -3.59 25.85
N LYS A 241 -18.63 -2.86 25.06
CA LYS A 241 -19.33 -1.69 25.59
C LYS A 241 -20.33 -2.17 26.66
N PRO A 242 -20.18 -1.75 27.94
CA PRO A 242 -21.14 -2.12 28.97
C PRO A 242 -22.50 -1.62 28.53
N MET A 243 -23.46 -2.54 28.49
CA MET A 243 -24.88 -2.26 28.30
C MET A 243 -25.23 -1.16 29.31
N HIS A 244 -25.51 0.06 28.83
CA HIS A 244 -25.95 1.14 29.69
C HIS A 244 -27.17 0.62 30.46
N VAL A 245 -27.01 0.47 31.77
CA VAL A 245 -28.10 0.21 32.70
C VAL A 245 -28.97 1.46 32.71
N GLN A 246 -29.88 1.55 31.77
CA GLN A 246 -31.03 2.43 31.82
C GLN A 246 -32.27 1.54 31.91
N GLU A 247 -32.84 1.50 33.11
CA GLU A 247 -34.25 1.23 33.46
C GLU A 247 -34.37 0.39 34.74
N GLN A 248 -34.04 0.99 35.89
CA GLN A 248 -34.69 0.67 37.17
C GLN A 248 -34.72 1.91 38.08
N VAL A 249 -35.26 3.03 37.60
CA VAL A 249 -35.73 4.12 38.49
C VAL A 249 -37.03 4.69 37.92
N GLN A 250 -38.07 3.86 37.86
CA GLN A 250 -39.41 4.37 37.56
C GLN A 250 -40.56 3.58 38.20
N ASN A 251 -40.29 2.83 39.28
CA ASN A 251 -41.31 2.07 40.01
C ASN A 251 -41.33 2.31 41.53
N SER A 252 -40.95 3.50 42.02
CA SER A 252 -41.06 3.83 43.45
C SER A 252 -41.77 5.15 43.79
N VAL A 253 -42.44 5.81 42.84
CA VAL A 253 -43.16 7.08 43.12
C VAL A 253 -44.70 6.97 43.06
N ASN A 254 -45.27 5.83 42.64
CA ASN A 254 -46.74 5.65 42.63
C ASN A 254 -47.28 4.88 43.85
N ALA A 255 -46.69 5.09 45.03
CA ALA A 255 -47.21 4.59 46.30
C ALA A 255 -47.15 5.66 47.39
N ALA A 256 -47.61 6.88 47.10
CA ALA A 256 -47.96 7.88 48.10
C ALA A 256 -48.76 9.06 47.49
N VAL A 257 -50.01 8.83 47.09
CA VAL A 257 -51.11 9.81 47.15
C VAL A 257 -52.41 9.06 47.40
#